data_AF-A0A329HCE7-F1
#
_entry.id   AF-A0A329HCE7-F1
#
_cell.length_a   1.000
_cell.length_b   1.000
_cell.length_c   1.000
_cell.angle_alpha   90.00
_cell.angle_beta   90.00
_cell.angle_gamma   90.00
#
_symmetry.space_group_name_H-M   'P 1'
#
loop_
_entity.id
_entity.type
_entity.pdbx_description
1 polymer ?
#
loop_
_entity_poly.entity_id
_entity_poly.type
_entity_poly.pdbx_seq_one_letter_code
_entity_poly.pdbx_strand_id
1 'polypeptide(L)'
;MNKWLTALFFILTLSGCSHRALSEGERAAMLQASEKQALENARAQYPVQKAQAAKKAFIKHYDNMEIKRGSDGILTVDGKPAAVIETTESATVYSQGIFDIIVYKSGKVAVNKNGVFDGFAR
;
A
#
# COMPACT_ATOMS: atom_id res chain seq x y z
N MET A 1 -6.31 22.02 -79.35
CA MET A 1 -6.42 20.54 -79.31
C MET A 1 -4.98 20.05 -79.20
N ASN A 2 -4.45 19.52 -78.10
CA ASN A 2 -4.85 18.37 -77.26
C ASN A 2 -4.33 18.58 -75.82
N LYS A 3 -5.17 18.58 -74.78
CA LYS A 3 -5.54 17.41 -73.93
C LYS A 3 -4.33 16.85 -73.17
N TRP A 4 -4.09 17.32 -71.93
CA TRP A 4 -4.53 16.73 -70.65
C TRP A 4 -3.72 15.49 -70.21
N LEU A 5 -3.54 15.34 -68.89
CA LEU A 5 -2.95 14.21 -68.12
C LEU A 5 -1.41 14.18 -68.03
N THR A 6 -0.72 14.03 -66.88
CA THR A 6 -1.08 13.85 -65.46
C THR A 6 0.21 14.06 -64.65
N ALA A 7 0.02 14.33 -63.36
CA ALA A 7 0.96 14.00 -62.27
C ALA A 7 2.22 14.85 -62.13
N LEU A 8 2.09 15.91 -61.33
CA LEU A 8 3.02 16.09 -60.22
C LEU A 8 2.26 16.77 -59.08
N PHE A 9 1.50 15.92 -58.38
CA PHE A 9 1.18 16.13 -56.98
C PHE A 9 2.52 16.23 -56.23
N PHE A 10 2.98 17.45 -55.96
CA PHE A 10 3.85 17.67 -54.82
C PHE A 10 3.40 18.95 -54.14
N ILE A 11 2.36 18.76 -53.32
CA ILE A 11 1.85 19.77 -52.42
C ILE A 11 3.02 20.19 -51.53
N LEU A 12 3.45 21.43 -51.73
CA LEU A 12 4.31 22.18 -50.82
C LEU A 12 3.53 22.45 -49.53
N THR A 13 3.35 21.45 -48.67
CA THR A 13 2.98 21.72 -47.28
C THR A 13 4.27 22.02 -46.52
N LEU A 14 4.54 23.31 -46.43
CA LEU A 14 5.43 23.92 -45.45
C LEU A 14 4.90 23.60 -44.03
N SER A 15 5.13 22.39 -43.55
CA SER A 15 5.07 22.09 -42.12
C SER A 15 6.49 21.89 -41.65
N GLY A 16 7.18 23.03 -41.49
CA GLY A 16 8.31 23.12 -40.57
C GLY A 16 7.79 22.72 -39.19
N CYS A 17 7.89 21.43 -38.90
CA CYS A 17 7.71 20.89 -37.57
C CYS A 17 8.83 21.52 -36.73
N SER A 18 8.47 22.49 -35.88
CA SER A 18 9.35 22.99 -34.83
C SER A 18 9.63 21.84 -33.86
N HIS A 19 10.59 20.98 -34.20
CA HIS A 19 11.26 20.12 -33.25
C HIS A 19 12.09 21.04 -32.35
N ARG A 20 11.51 21.47 -31.23
CA ARG A 20 12.27 22.06 -30.14
C ARG A 20 13.25 20.99 -29.66
N ALA A 21 14.46 21.01 -30.21
CA ALA A 21 15.59 20.32 -29.62
C ALA A 21 15.80 20.96 -28.24
N LEU A 22 15.46 20.22 -27.18
CA LEU A 22 15.78 20.64 -25.82
C LEU A 22 17.30 20.83 -25.77
N SER A 23 17.73 22.06 -25.49
CA SER A 23 19.14 22.40 -25.42
C SER A 23 19.81 21.58 -24.31
N GLU A 24 21.12 21.29 -24.42
CA GLU A 24 21.85 20.53 -23.39
C GLU A 24 21.71 21.14 -21.99
N GLY A 25 21.52 22.47 -21.90
CA GLY A 25 21.22 23.18 -20.66
C GLY A 25 19.86 22.83 -20.06
N GLU A 26 18.83 22.61 -20.88
CA GLU A 26 17.51 22.15 -20.41
C GLU A 26 17.54 20.70 -19.95
N ARG A 27 18.35 19.84 -20.61
CA ARG A 27 18.58 18.46 -20.17
C ARG A 27 19.32 18.42 -18.83
N ALA A 28 20.33 19.27 -18.65
CA ALA A 28 21.05 19.40 -17.39
C ALA A 28 20.16 19.95 -16.25
N ALA A 29 19.29 20.92 -16.56
CA ALA A 29 18.32 21.47 -15.61
C ALA A 29 17.27 20.41 -15.21
N MET A 30 16.81 19.58 -16.14
CA MET A 30 15.90 18.46 -15.87
C MET A 30 16.54 17.40 -14.97
N LEU A 31 17.81 17.05 -15.18
CA LEU A 31 18.53 16.11 -14.32
C LEU A 31 18.64 16.65 -12.89
N GLN A 32 19.08 17.91 -12.72
CA GLN A 32 19.15 18.55 -11.40
C GLN A 32 17.79 18.63 -10.70
N ALA A 33 16.72 18.94 -11.43
CA ALA A 33 15.37 18.98 -10.88
C ALA A 33 14.90 17.57 -10.46
N SER A 34 15.20 16.55 -11.27
CA SER A 34 14.88 15.16 -10.96
C SER A 34 15.64 14.66 -9.72
N GLU A 35 16.91 15.02 -9.56
CA GLU A 35 17.73 14.64 -8.41
C GLU A 35 17.19 15.26 -7.11
N LYS A 36 16.83 16.55 -7.16
CA LYS A 36 16.18 17.23 -6.03
C LYS A 36 14.84 16.58 -5.67
N GLN A 37 14.01 16.29 -6.67
CA GLN A 37 12.72 15.65 -6.44
C GLN A 37 12.86 14.21 -5.91
N ALA A 38 13.86 13.46 -6.39
CA ALA A 38 14.16 12.13 -5.88
C ALA A 38 14.61 12.18 -4.42
N LEU A 39 15.44 13.17 -4.06
CA LEU A 39 15.88 13.36 -2.67
C LEU A 39 14.72 13.79 -1.76
N GLU A 40 13.85 14.69 -2.22
CA GLU A 40 12.64 15.12 -1.50
C GLU A 40 11.67 13.96 -1.28
N ASN A 41 11.42 13.13 -2.31
CA ASN A 41 10.59 11.93 -2.19
C ASN A 41 11.20 10.88 -1.24
N ALA A 42 12.52 10.67 -1.32
CA ALA A 42 13.23 9.79 -0.39
C ALA A 42 13.16 10.30 1.06
N ARG A 43 13.28 11.63 1.26
CA ARG A 43 13.12 12.29 2.55
C ARG A 43 11.69 12.22 3.07
N ALA A 44 10.68 12.35 2.21
CA ALA A 44 9.27 12.21 2.57
C ALA A 44 8.89 10.75 2.89
N GLN A 45 9.57 9.77 2.30
CA GLN A 45 9.40 8.36 2.62
C GLN A 45 10.16 7.94 3.90
N TYR A 46 11.23 8.63 4.29
CA TYR A 46 11.98 8.35 5.52
C TYR A 46 11.12 8.35 6.83
N PRO A 47 10.24 9.33 7.09
CA PRO A 47 9.34 9.28 8.24
C PRO A 47 8.26 8.20 8.13
N VAL A 48 7.78 7.91 6.91
CA VAL A 48 6.80 6.84 6.67
C VAL A 48 7.41 5.46 6.90
N GLN A 49 8.65 5.23 6.44
CA GLN A 49 9.38 3.98 6.66
C GLN A 49 9.68 3.73 8.14
N LYS A 50 10.06 4.76 8.90
CA LYS A 50 10.23 4.63 10.37
C LYS A 50 8.90 4.36 11.09
N ALA A 51 7.78 4.90 10.60
CA ALA A 51 6.45 4.60 11.14
C ALA A 51 5.95 3.20 10.76
N GLN A 52 6.30 2.70 9.56
CA GLN A 52 5.95 1.36 9.08
C GLN A 52 6.79 0.28 9.79
N ALA A 53 8.09 0.54 10.00
CA ALA A 53 9.01 -0.36 10.71
C ALA A 53 8.76 -0.41 12.23
N ALA A 54 8.02 0.54 12.78
CA ALA A 54 7.62 0.57 14.19
C ALA A 54 6.25 -0.11 14.45
N LYS A 55 5.66 -0.80 13.47
CA LYS A 55 4.52 -1.69 13.71
C LYS A 55 5.04 -2.90 14.51
N LYS A 56 5.11 -2.76 15.84
CA LYS A 56 5.43 -3.87 16.74
C LYS A 56 4.58 -5.07 16.33
N ALA A 57 5.21 -6.24 16.22
CA ALA A 57 4.50 -7.48 15.97
C ALA A 57 3.32 -7.56 16.93
N PHE A 58 2.10 -7.74 16.40
CA PHE A 58 0.91 -7.85 17.21
C PHE A 58 0.93 -9.21 17.89
N ILE A 59 1.54 -9.24 19.07
CA ILE A 59 1.68 -10.41 19.91
C ILE A 59 1.06 -10.04 21.25
N LYS A 60 0.05 -10.79 21.65
CA LYS A 60 -0.68 -10.62 22.91
C LYS A 60 -0.77 -11.95 23.62
N HIS A 61 -0.67 -11.92 24.93
CA HIS A 61 -0.73 -13.13 25.75
C HIS A 61 -1.97 -13.09 26.64
N TYR A 62 -2.67 -14.22 26.70
CA TYR A 62 -3.84 -14.41 27.54
C TYR A 62 -3.83 -15.80 28.16
N ASP A 63 -3.70 -15.89 29.48
CA ASP A 63 -3.74 -17.16 30.22
C ASP A 63 -2.83 -18.27 29.63
N ASN A 64 -1.56 -17.94 29.38
CA ASN A 64 -0.56 -18.78 28.68
C ASN A 64 -0.84 -19.07 27.18
N MET A 65 -1.95 -18.59 26.62
CA MET A 65 -2.20 -18.63 25.18
C MET A 65 -1.56 -17.42 24.48
N GLU A 66 -0.99 -17.67 23.32
CA GLU A 66 -0.38 -16.65 22.49
C GLU A 66 -1.29 -16.27 21.32
N ILE A 67 -1.62 -14.99 21.22
CA ILE A 67 -2.44 -14.40 20.16
C ILE A 67 -1.52 -13.57 19.28
N LYS A 68 -1.21 -14.08 18.08
CA LYS A 68 -0.33 -13.43 17.11
C LYS A 68 -1.09 -13.06 15.85
N ARG A 69 -0.86 -11.86 15.33
CA ARG A 69 -1.21 -11.54 13.94
C ARG A 69 0.02 -11.69 13.06
N GLY A 70 -0.06 -12.60 12.09
CA GLY A 70 0.96 -12.79 11.06
C GLY A 70 1.10 -11.56 10.16
N SER A 71 2.21 -11.50 9.42
CA SER A 71 2.45 -10.46 8.40
C SER A 71 1.45 -10.52 7.25
N ASP A 72 0.87 -11.69 7.01
CA ASP A 72 -0.23 -11.98 6.10
C ASP A 72 -1.60 -11.49 6.60
N GLY A 73 -1.69 -11.03 7.85
CA GLY A 73 -2.91 -10.52 8.46
C GLY A 73 -3.77 -11.57 9.16
N ILE A 74 -3.43 -12.86 9.08
CA ILE A 74 -4.14 -13.94 9.78
C ILE A 74 -3.84 -13.86 11.28
N LEU A 75 -4.90 -13.97 12.08
CA LEU A 75 -4.77 -14.14 13.52
C LEU A 75 -4.58 -15.62 13.85
N THR A 76 -3.54 -15.91 14.61
CA THR A 76 -3.23 -17.23 15.13
C THR A 76 -3.34 -17.21 16.65
N VAL A 77 -3.88 -18.29 17.20
CA VAL A 77 -4.03 -18.55 18.63
C VAL A 77 -3.29 -19.84 18.90
N ASP A 78 -2.22 -19.77 19.70
CA ASP A 78 -1.36 -20.93 19.98
C ASP A 78 -0.84 -21.63 18.70
N GLY A 79 -0.53 -20.83 17.67
CA GLY A 79 -0.08 -21.33 16.36
C GLY A 79 -1.18 -21.91 15.46
N LYS A 80 -2.45 -21.93 15.90
CA LYS A 80 -3.60 -22.35 15.09
C LYS A 80 -4.29 -21.13 14.47
N PRO A 81 -4.61 -21.12 13.17
CA PRO A 81 -5.31 -20.00 12.55
C PRO A 81 -6.75 -19.92 13.07
N ALA A 82 -7.19 -18.71 13.43
CA ALA A 82 -8.57 -18.44 13.82
C ALA A 82 -9.36 -17.91 12.63
N ALA A 83 -10.63 -18.30 12.52
CA ALA A 83 -11.51 -17.86 11.45
C ALA A 83 -12.09 -16.49 11.79
N VAL A 84 -12.13 -15.56 10.84
CA VAL A 84 -12.84 -14.29 11.01
C VAL A 84 -14.33 -14.57 10.92
N ILE A 85 -15.08 -14.27 11.98
CA ILE A 85 -16.53 -14.43 12.00
C ILE A 85 -17.26 -13.11 11.77
N GLU A 86 -16.67 -12.00 12.21
CA GLU A 86 -17.27 -10.68 12.08
C GLU A 86 -16.20 -9.61 11.93
N THR A 87 -16.43 -8.65 11.04
CA THR A 87 -15.62 -7.45 10.94
C THR A 87 -16.53 -6.23 10.99
N THR A 88 -16.28 -5.39 11.99
CA THR A 88 -16.98 -4.11 12.18
C THR A 88 -15.99 -2.96 11.99
N GLU A 89 -16.51 -1.73 11.97
CA GLU A 89 -15.67 -0.54 11.91
C GLU A 89 -14.77 -0.37 13.12
N SER A 90 -15.09 -1.00 14.26
CA SER A 90 -14.34 -0.85 15.52
C SER A 90 -13.47 -2.05 15.87
N ALA A 91 -13.87 -3.26 15.46
CA ALA A 91 -13.20 -4.50 15.84
C ALA A 91 -13.40 -5.62 14.81
N THR A 92 -12.47 -6.58 14.83
CA THR A 92 -12.59 -7.85 14.12
C THR A 92 -12.67 -8.98 15.12
N VAL A 93 -13.69 -9.84 14.98
CA VAL A 93 -13.90 -11.00 15.83
C VAL A 93 -13.41 -12.24 15.11
N TYR A 94 -12.55 -12.99 15.80
CA TYR A 94 -11.97 -14.23 15.33
C TYR A 94 -12.46 -15.37 16.23
N SER A 95 -12.95 -16.45 15.66
CA SER A 95 -13.40 -17.61 16.41
C SER A 95 -12.45 -18.80 16.19
N GLN A 96 -12.13 -19.47 17.29
CA GLN A 96 -11.31 -20.67 17.31
C GLN A 96 -11.92 -21.66 18.31
N GLY A 97 -12.85 -22.49 17.83
CA GLY A 97 -13.52 -23.49 18.67
C GLY A 97 -14.37 -22.83 19.76
N ILE A 98 -13.94 -22.95 21.02
CA ILE A 98 -14.65 -22.37 22.18
C ILE A 98 -14.24 -20.93 22.51
N PHE A 99 -13.27 -20.38 21.79
CA PHE A 99 -12.73 -19.05 22.03
C PHE A 99 -13.17 -18.08 20.95
N ASP A 100 -13.67 -16.90 21.36
CA ASP A 100 -13.89 -15.77 20.47
C ASP A 100 -12.97 -14.62 20.88
N ILE A 101 -12.14 -14.18 19.95
CA ILE A 101 -11.12 -13.17 20.16
C ILE A 101 -11.52 -11.91 19.40
N ILE A 102 -11.78 -10.85 20.14
CA ILE A 102 -12.21 -9.56 19.61
C ILE A 102 -11.00 -8.64 19.60
N VAL A 103 -10.47 -8.37 18.40
CA VAL A 103 -9.36 -7.45 18.20
C VAL A 103 -9.88 -6.08 17.80
N TYR A 104 -9.75 -5.11 18.70
CA TYR A 104 -10.12 -3.73 18.42
C TYR A 104 -9.06 -3.03 17.56
N LYS A 105 -9.48 -2.03 16.76
CA LYS A 105 -8.55 -1.16 16.03
C LYS A 105 -7.61 -0.38 16.95
N SER A 106 -8.00 -0.19 18.22
CA SER A 106 -7.16 0.40 19.27
C SER A 106 -5.99 -0.48 19.71
N GLY A 107 -5.95 -1.75 19.30
CA GLY A 107 -4.93 -2.72 19.70
C GLY A 107 -5.23 -3.47 20.99
N LYS A 108 -6.37 -3.19 21.65
CA LYS A 108 -6.90 -4.03 22.73
C LYS A 108 -7.44 -5.35 22.17
N VAL A 109 -7.33 -6.41 22.95
CA VAL A 109 -7.84 -7.73 22.60
C VAL A 109 -8.68 -8.26 23.74
N ALA A 110 -9.96 -8.49 23.48
CA ALA A 110 -10.86 -9.18 24.39
C ALA A 110 -10.93 -10.66 24.01
N VAL A 111 -11.01 -11.52 25.01
CA VAL A 111 -11.15 -12.97 24.86
C VAL A 111 -12.44 -13.39 25.53
N ASN A 112 -13.30 -14.05 24.77
CA ASN A 112 -14.47 -14.73 25.25
C ASN A 112 -14.21 -16.23 25.21
N LYS A 113 -14.69 -16.95 26.22
CA LYS A 113 -14.62 -18.40 26.33
C LYS A 113 -16.03 -18.92 26.54
N ASN A 114 -16.49 -19.82 25.65
CA ASN A 114 -17.86 -20.34 25.64
C ASN A 114 -18.94 -19.24 25.64
N GLY A 115 -18.72 -18.15 24.89
CA GLY A 115 -19.65 -17.02 24.83
C GLY A 115 -19.68 -16.12 26.07
N VAL A 116 -18.85 -16.38 27.08
CA VAL A 116 -18.69 -15.51 28.26
C VAL A 116 -17.39 -14.72 28.12
N PHE A 117 -17.45 -13.42 28.42
CA PHE A 117 -16.26 -12.59 28.48
C PHE A 117 -15.33 -13.07 29.59
N ASP A 118 -14.14 -13.53 29.19
CA ASP A 118 -13.15 -14.12 30.10
C ASP A 118 -12.14 -13.05 30.54
N GLY A 119 -11.72 -12.16 29.63
CA GLY A 119 -10.82 -11.05 29.96
C GLY A 119 -10.15 -10.36 28.78
N PHE A 120 -9.14 -9.54 29.08
CA PHE A 120 -8.32 -8.84 28.08
C PHE A 120 -6.91 -9.43 27.99
N ALA A 121 -6.42 -9.65 26.77
CA ALA A 121 -5.04 -10.07 26.51
C ALA A 121 -4.05 -8.92 26.68
N ARG A 122 -2.85 -9.22 27.19
CA ARG A 122 -1.80 -8.23 27.48
C ARG A 122 -0.64 -8.27 26.49
#